data_AF-A0A2D9KWS5-F1
#
_entry.id   AF-A0A2D9KWS5-F1
#
_cell.length_a   1.000
_cell.length_b   1.000
_cell.length_c   1.000
_cell.angle_alpha   90.00
_cell.angle_beta   90.00
_cell.angle_gamma   90.00
#
_symmetry.space_group_name_H-M   'P 1'
#
loop_
_entity.id
_entity.type
_entity.pdbx_description
1 polymer ?
#
loop_
_entity_poly.entity_id
_entity_poly.type
_entity_poly.pdbx_seq_one_letter_code
_entity_poly.pdbx_strand_id
1 'polypeptide(L)'
;MTLIELMLVIAVLGVIVTIAIPSYQNYIDKTNNALAVSQIVTIQSVIERYYLQNQRYPDKLDDIAGSLPDNGVDPWGNKYIYLNIADDWPQSRGPSRKDRNINPINTQYDLYSVGKDGQTKKQVSQKDSLDDVILARDGRFIGLAADF
;
A
#
# COMPACT_ATOMS: atom_id res chain seq x y z
N MET A 1 -43.73 5.21 -26.10
CA MET A 1 -43.27 4.80 -24.77
C MET A 1 -44.39 4.00 -24.11
N THR A 2 -44.23 2.68 -24.03
CA THR A 2 -45.21 1.78 -23.39
C THR A 2 -44.65 1.19 -22.09
N LEU A 3 -45.51 0.69 -21.20
CA LEU A 3 -45.07 0.07 -19.93
C LEU A 3 -44.20 -1.16 -20.15
N ILE A 4 -44.49 -1.96 -21.19
CA ILE A 4 -43.70 -3.15 -21.53
C ILE A 4 -42.29 -2.79 -22.01
N GLU A 5 -42.16 -1.67 -22.73
CA GLU A 5 -40.87 -1.12 -23.18
C GLU A 5 -39.98 -0.78 -21.98
N LEU A 6 -40.56 -0.14 -20.96
CA LEU A 6 -39.86 0.20 -19.73
C LEU A 6 -39.50 -1.06 -18.90
N MET A 7 -40.38 -2.06 -18.83
CA MET A 7 -40.11 -3.31 -18.13
C MET A 7 -38.95 -4.08 -18.76
N LEU A 8 -38.90 -4.15 -20.09
CA LEU A 8 -37.81 -4.81 -20.80
C LEU A 8 -36.49 -4.06 -20.63
N VAL A 9 -36.51 -2.73 -20.65
CA VAL A 9 -35.32 -1.90 -20.38
C VAL A 9 -34.78 -2.15 -18.96
N ILE A 10 -35.65 -2.14 -17.94
CA ILE A 10 -35.23 -2.38 -16.55
C ILE A 10 -34.69 -3.81 -16.39
N ALA A 11 -35.30 -4.80 -17.06
CA ALA A 11 -34.82 -6.18 -17.02
C ALA A 11 -33.40 -6.31 -17.58
N VAL A 12 -33.10 -5.71 -18.73
CA VAL A 12 -31.75 -5.72 -19.31
C VAL A 12 -30.76 -4.91 -18.46
N LEU A 13 -31.19 -3.75 -17.94
CA LEU A 13 -30.35 -2.93 -17.05
C LEU A 13 -29.95 -3.71 -15.78
N GLY A 14 -30.87 -4.46 -15.18
CA GLY A 14 -30.58 -5.28 -14.00
C GLY A 14 -29.47 -6.30 -14.24
N VAL A 15 -29.46 -6.95 -15.41
CA VAL A 15 -28.42 -7.91 -15.81
C VAL A 15 -27.06 -7.23 -16.05
N ILE A 16 -27.05 -6.05 -16.68
CA ILE A 16 -25.81 -5.32 -16.93
C ILE A 16 -25.17 -4.86 -15.62
N VAL A 17 -25.98 -4.32 -14.70
CA VAL A 17 -25.50 -3.79 -13.41
C VAL A 17 -24.80 -4.86 -12.57
N THR A 18 -25.31 -6.11 -12.60
CA THR A 18 -24.73 -7.22 -11.83
C THR A 18 -23.30 -7.56 -12.26
N ILE A 19 -22.95 -7.34 -13.54
CA ILE A 19 -21.61 -7.59 -14.09
C ILE A 19 -20.74 -6.33 -13.99
N ALA A 20 -21.33 -5.16 -14.28
CA ALA A 20 -20.62 -3.89 -14.37
C ALA A 20 -20.01 -3.44 -13.03
N ILE A 21 -20.76 -3.56 -11.92
CA ILE A 21 -20.30 -3.10 -10.60
C ILE A 21 -19.02 -3.83 -10.13
N PRO A 22 -18.98 -5.18 -10.02
CA PRO A 22 -17.78 -5.87 -9.55
C PRO A 22 -16.60 -5.69 -10.51
N SER A 23 -16.85 -5.60 -11.82
CA SER A 23 -15.82 -5.32 -12.81
C SER A 23 -15.17 -3.95 -12.60
N TYR A 24 -15.98 -2.91 -12.39
CA TYR A 24 -15.49 -1.57 -12.11
C TYR A 24 -14.72 -1.48 -10.79
N GLN A 25 -15.20 -2.14 -9.73
CA GLN A 25 -14.49 -2.19 -8.45
C GLN A 25 -13.10 -2.83 -8.57
N ASN A 26 -13.01 -3.97 -9.27
CA ASN A 26 -11.73 -4.63 -9.52
C ASN A 26 -10.76 -3.77 -10.33
N TYR A 27 -11.27 -2.95 -11.27
CA TYR A 27 -10.45 -2.03 -12.04
C TYR A 27 -9.88 -0.90 -11.17
N ILE A 28 -10.72 -0.31 -10.31
CA ILE A 28 -10.28 0.74 -9.37
C ILE A 28 -9.26 0.17 -8.37
N ASP A 29 -9.50 -1.02 -7.83
CA ASP A 29 -8.56 -1.65 -6.87
C ASP A 29 -7.18 -1.89 -7.50
N LYS A 30 -7.13 -2.38 -8.75
CA LYS A 30 -5.87 -2.52 -9.49
C LYS A 30 -5.18 -1.18 -9.74
N THR A 31 -5.96 -0.16 -10.07
CA THR A 31 -5.44 1.19 -10.31
C THR A 31 -4.85 1.79 -9.03
N ASN A 32 -5.56 1.66 -7.91
CA ASN A 32 -5.10 2.11 -6.61
C ASN A 32 -3.84 1.38 -6.17
N ASN A 33 -3.76 0.05 -6.34
CA ASN A 33 -2.54 -0.71 -6.06
C ASN A 33 -1.34 -0.19 -6.88
N ALA A 34 -1.53 0.05 -8.18
CA ALA A 34 -0.48 0.58 -9.05
C ALA A 34 -0.04 2.00 -8.65
N LEU A 35 -0.99 2.86 -8.26
CA LEU A 35 -0.71 4.20 -7.74
C LEU A 35 0.08 4.13 -6.44
N ALA A 36 -0.31 3.26 -5.50
CA ALA A 36 0.38 3.09 -4.24
C ALA A 36 1.83 2.60 -4.43
N VAL A 37 2.05 1.65 -5.34
CA VAL A 37 3.40 1.20 -5.73
C VAL A 37 4.25 2.37 -6.23
N SER A 38 3.70 3.19 -7.14
CA SER A 38 4.39 4.38 -7.69
C SER A 38 4.70 5.43 -6.62
N GLN A 39 3.76 5.67 -5.71
CA GLN A 39 3.93 6.58 -4.58
C GLN A 39 5.03 6.07 -3.64
N ILE A 40 5.07 4.77 -3.31
CA ILE A 40 6.14 4.18 -2.47
C ILE A 40 7.52 4.36 -3.12
N VAL A 41 7.67 4.14 -4.43
CA VAL A 41 8.92 4.40 -5.16
C VAL A 41 9.36 5.87 -5.01
N THR A 42 8.40 6.79 -5.09
CA THR A 42 8.66 8.23 -4.93
C THR A 42 9.09 8.55 -3.50
N ILE A 43 8.38 8.00 -2.51
CA ILE A 43 8.68 8.19 -1.07
C ILE A 43 10.05 7.62 -0.74
N GLN A 44 10.38 6.42 -1.21
CA GLN A 44 11.73 5.85 -1.10
C GLN A 44 12.78 6.82 -1.64
N SER A 45 12.58 7.38 -2.84
CA SER A 45 13.51 8.35 -3.42
C SER A 45 13.66 9.62 -2.56
N VAL A 46 12.59 10.07 -1.88
CA VAL A 46 12.65 11.18 -0.93
C VAL A 46 13.46 10.80 0.31
N ILE A 47 13.24 9.61 0.86
CA ILE A 47 13.97 9.08 2.02
C ILE A 47 15.46 8.97 1.70
N GLU A 48 15.83 8.42 0.54
CA GLU A 48 17.24 8.30 0.14
C GLU A 48 17.90 9.67 -0.05
N ARG A 49 17.19 10.66 -0.63
CA ARG A 49 17.71 12.04 -0.71
C ARG A 49 17.93 12.65 0.67
N TYR A 50 17.02 12.42 1.61
CA TYR A 50 17.19 12.86 2.98
C TYR A 50 18.44 12.24 3.62
N TYR A 51 18.66 10.94 3.42
CA TYR A 51 19.85 10.25 3.89
C TYR A 51 21.13 10.86 3.31
N LEU A 52 21.18 11.14 2.01
CA LEU A 52 22.34 11.75 1.36
C LEU A 52 22.69 13.14 1.94
N GLN A 53 21.70 13.88 2.41
CA GLN A 53 21.89 15.22 2.97
C GLN A 53 22.25 15.21 4.46
N ASN A 54 21.65 14.29 5.22
CA ASN A 54 21.73 14.28 6.68
C ASN A 54 22.58 13.14 7.25
N GLN A 55 23.06 12.23 6.38
CA GLN A 55 23.78 10.99 6.73
C GLN A 55 23.03 10.08 7.71
N ARG A 56 21.69 10.22 7.76
CA ARG A 56 20.79 9.45 8.62
C ARG A 56 19.43 9.34 7.96
N TYR A 57 18.72 8.25 8.21
CA TYR A 57 17.33 8.11 7.80
C TYR A 57 16.42 9.01 8.66
N PRO A 58 15.26 9.47 8.14
CA PRO A 58 14.27 10.19 8.93
C PRO A 58 13.86 9.38 10.17
N ASP A 59 13.57 10.04 11.30
CA ASP A 59 13.01 9.32 12.45
C ASP A 59 11.53 9.00 12.22
N LYS A 60 10.84 9.90 11.52
CA LYS A 60 9.43 9.81 11.19
C LYS A 60 9.18 10.25 9.76
N LEU A 61 8.08 9.76 9.18
CA LEU A 61 7.64 10.20 7.85
C LEU A 61 7.34 11.70 7.82
N ASP A 62 6.89 12.25 8.94
CA ASP A 62 6.56 13.68 9.07
C ASP A 62 7.77 14.60 8.85
N ASP A 63 9.00 14.11 9.10
CA ASP A 63 10.24 14.87 8.88
C ASP A 63 10.47 15.20 7.40
N ILE A 64 9.81 14.46 6.50
CA ILE A 64 9.87 14.64 5.04
C ILE A 64 8.49 14.95 4.42
N ALA A 65 7.48 15.28 5.24
CA ALA A 65 6.09 15.43 4.80
C ALA A 65 5.89 16.37 3.59
N GLY A 66 6.62 17.49 3.56
CA GLY A 66 6.52 18.48 2.47
C GLY A 66 7.03 18.00 1.10
N SER A 67 7.65 16.83 1.04
CA SER A 67 8.17 16.22 -0.19
C SER A 67 7.45 14.92 -0.59
N LEU A 68 6.40 14.54 0.15
CA LEU A 68 5.65 13.31 -0.11
C LEU A 68 4.55 13.53 -1.15
N PRO A 69 4.27 12.53 -2.01
CA PRO A 69 3.09 12.56 -2.86
C PRO A 69 1.82 12.59 -2.00
N ASP A 70 0.83 13.37 -2.42
CA ASP A 70 -0.51 13.44 -1.81
C ASP A 70 -0.48 13.61 -0.28
N ASN A 71 0.48 14.39 0.24
CA ASN A 71 0.70 14.62 1.67
C ASN A 71 0.94 13.32 2.49
N GLY A 72 1.50 12.29 1.86
CA GLY A 72 1.76 10.99 2.50
C GLY A 72 0.50 10.15 2.72
N VAL A 73 -0.53 10.38 1.90
CA VAL A 73 -1.78 9.61 1.91
C VAL A 73 -1.83 8.68 0.71
N ASP A 74 -2.24 7.44 0.94
CA ASP A 74 -2.41 6.41 -0.08
C ASP A 74 -3.75 6.57 -0.84
N PRO A 75 -3.97 5.80 -1.92
CA PRO A 75 -5.17 5.93 -2.74
C PRO A 75 -6.49 5.58 -2.04
N TRP A 76 -6.44 4.97 -0.86
CA TRP A 76 -7.62 4.63 -0.04
C TRP A 76 -7.87 5.65 1.07
N GLY A 77 -7.00 6.67 1.21
CA GLY A 77 -7.13 7.73 2.20
C GLY A 77 -6.40 7.44 3.52
N ASN A 78 -5.62 6.36 3.58
CA ASN A 78 -4.82 6.05 4.76
C ASN A 78 -3.44 6.70 4.65
N LYS A 79 -2.80 7.03 5.78
CA LYS A 79 -1.42 7.51 5.76
C LYS A 79 -0.45 6.36 5.49
N TYR A 80 0.58 6.62 4.70
CA TYR A 80 1.73 5.71 4.59
C TYR A 80 2.37 5.49 5.96
N ILE A 81 2.74 4.25 6.24
CA ILE A 81 3.44 3.88 7.47
C ILE A 81 4.93 3.75 7.15
N TYR A 82 5.72 4.45 7.93
CA TYR A 82 7.18 4.40 7.91
C TYR A 82 7.69 4.06 9.30
N LEU A 83 8.68 3.17 9.35
CA LEU A 83 9.38 2.83 10.57
C LEU A 83 10.88 2.80 10.27
N ASN A 84 11.64 3.70 10.90
CA ASN A 84 13.10 3.61 10.89
C ASN A 84 13.55 2.44 11.78
N ILE A 85 14.36 1.53 11.23
CA ILE A 85 14.91 0.36 11.93
C ILE A 85 16.44 0.27 11.80
N ALA A 86 17.09 1.28 11.23
CA ALA A 86 18.52 1.26 10.93
C ALA A 86 19.38 1.09 12.20
N ASP A 87 18.93 1.68 13.31
CA ASP A 87 19.64 1.66 14.60
C ASP A 87 19.10 0.58 15.58
N ASP A 88 18.06 -0.17 15.21
CA ASP A 88 17.32 -1.08 16.12
C ASP A 88 17.90 -2.52 16.13
N TRP A 89 19.21 -2.65 16.40
CA TRP A 89 19.88 -3.95 16.40
C TRP A 89 19.68 -4.73 17.73
N PRO A 90 19.25 -6.01 17.71
CA PRO A 90 18.91 -6.83 16.54
C PRO A 90 17.47 -6.57 16.04
N GLN A 91 17.32 -6.33 14.73
CA GLN A 91 16.03 -5.97 14.10
C GLN A 91 14.94 -7.06 14.28
N SER A 92 15.31 -8.26 14.73
CA SER A 92 14.41 -9.39 14.97
C SER A 92 13.42 -9.19 16.13
N ARG A 93 13.68 -8.26 17.05
CA ARG A 93 12.81 -8.00 18.23
C ARG A 93 11.95 -6.73 18.10
N GLY A 94 12.23 -5.89 17.11
CA GLY A 94 11.58 -4.61 16.92
C GLY A 94 10.15 -4.69 16.38
N PRO A 95 9.51 -3.53 16.16
CA PRO A 95 8.22 -3.41 15.50
C PRO A 95 8.27 -3.66 13.98
N SER A 96 9.43 -4.05 13.43
CA SER A 96 9.63 -4.29 12.00
C SER A 96 8.66 -5.32 11.43
N ARG A 97 8.34 -5.12 10.16
CA ARG A 97 7.57 -6.04 9.33
C ARG A 97 8.39 -7.30 9.06
N LYS A 98 7.70 -8.44 8.97
CA LYS A 98 8.30 -9.77 8.92
C LYS A 98 7.72 -10.64 7.81
N ASP A 99 8.56 -11.52 7.27
CA ASP A 99 8.17 -12.53 6.30
C ASP A 99 7.44 -13.72 6.97
N ARG A 100 7.11 -14.73 6.17
CA ARG A 100 6.48 -15.98 6.64
C ARG A 100 7.32 -16.71 7.70
N ASN A 101 8.64 -16.52 7.68
CA ASN A 101 9.61 -17.17 8.54
C ASN A 101 10.00 -16.29 9.75
N ILE A 102 9.31 -15.17 9.98
CA ILE A 102 9.52 -14.22 11.09
C ILE A 102 10.86 -13.46 10.96
N ASN A 103 11.48 -13.47 9.79
CA ASN A 103 12.63 -12.64 9.48
C ASN A 103 12.16 -11.22 9.10
N PRO A 104 12.89 -10.16 9.52
CA PRO A 104 12.64 -8.81 9.01
C PRO A 104 12.68 -8.77 7.47
N ILE A 105 11.75 -8.04 6.86
CA ILE A 105 11.69 -7.93 5.39
C ILE A 105 12.63 -6.85 4.83
N ASN A 106 13.11 -5.95 5.70
CA ASN A 106 14.02 -4.85 5.39
C ASN A 106 15.05 -4.69 6.51
N THR A 107 16.14 -3.98 6.20
CA THR A 107 17.27 -3.74 7.10
C THR A 107 17.33 -2.31 7.64
N GLN A 108 16.86 -1.32 6.86
CA GLN A 108 17.03 0.11 7.16
C GLN A 108 15.73 0.78 7.62
N TYR A 109 14.63 0.54 6.91
CA TYR A 109 13.32 1.05 7.26
C TYR A 109 12.23 0.16 6.65
N ASP A 110 11.05 0.20 7.26
CA ASP A 110 9.82 -0.27 6.62
C ASP A 110 9.06 0.91 6.03
N LEU A 111 8.45 0.69 4.87
CA LEU A 111 7.58 1.64 4.19
C LEU A 111 6.45 0.87 3.51
N TYR A 112 5.20 1.18 3.85
CA TYR A 112 4.05 0.49 3.27
C TYR A 112 2.74 1.31 3.41
N SER A 113 1.76 0.95 2.57
CA SER A 113 0.35 1.31 2.73
C SER A 113 -0.40 0.12 3.32
N VAL A 114 -1.43 0.41 4.13
CA VAL A 114 -2.33 -0.59 4.76
C VAL A 114 -3.45 -1.06 3.83
N GLY A 115 -3.34 -0.74 2.54
CA GLY A 115 -4.30 -1.19 1.54
C GLY A 115 -5.70 -0.62 1.75
N LYS A 116 -6.69 -1.38 1.24
CA LYS A 116 -8.09 -0.98 1.18
C LYS A 116 -8.82 -1.22 2.48
N ASP A 117 -8.45 -2.27 3.20
CA ASP A 117 -9.12 -2.66 4.43
C ASP A 117 -8.65 -1.87 5.66
N GLY A 118 -7.50 -1.19 5.54
CA GLY A 118 -6.92 -0.35 6.59
C GLY A 118 -6.37 -1.15 7.77
N GLN A 119 -6.28 -2.47 7.65
CA GLN A 119 -5.79 -3.38 8.65
C GLN A 119 -4.41 -3.88 8.26
N THR A 120 -3.59 -4.18 9.26
CA THR A 120 -2.24 -4.65 9.00
C THR A 120 -1.70 -5.44 10.18
N LYS A 121 -0.77 -6.34 9.91
CA LYS A 121 -0.08 -7.19 10.88
C LYS A 121 1.42 -7.09 10.65
N LYS A 122 2.19 -7.48 11.67
CA LYS A 122 3.66 -7.51 11.57
C LYS A 122 4.12 -8.49 10.51
N GLN A 123 3.49 -9.66 10.45
CA GLN A 123 3.82 -10.67 9.45
C GLN A 123 3.00 -10.43 8.19
N VAL A 124 3.67 -10.10 7.08
CA VAL A 124 3.02 -9.68 5.83
C VAL A 124 2.23 -10.79 5.15
N SER A 125 2.55 -12.05 5.46
CA SER A 125 1.84 -13.22 4.93
C SER A 125 0.50 -13.50 5.64
N GLN A 126 0.11 -12.70 6.64
CA GLN A 126 -1.18 -12.85 7.32
C GLN A 126 -2.31 -12.25 6.49
N LYS A 127 -3.51 -12.83 6.62
CA LYS A 127 -4.69 -12.49 5.80
C LYS A 127 -4.99 -10.99 5.79
N ASP A 128 -4.99 -10.35 6.95
CA ASP A 128 -5.25 -8.91 7.15
C ASP A 128 -4.07 -8.03 6.70
N SER A 129 -3.14 -8.53 5.90
CA SER A 129 -2.00 -7.77 5.38
C SER A 129 -1.71 -8.07 3.93
N LEU A 130 -2.49 -8.97 3.30
CA LEU A 130 -2.25 -9.39 1.92
C LEU A 130 -2.56 -8.28 0.91
N ASP A 131 -3.43 -7.34 1.25
CA ASP A 131 -3.75 -6.16 0.43
C ASP A 131 -2.83 -4.96 0.71
N ASP A 132 -1.94 -5.05 1.70
CA ASP A 132 -0.92 -4.04 1.93
C ASP A 132 -0.01 -3.90 0.70
N VAL A 133 0.35 -2.66 0.37
CA VAL A 133 1.39 -2.38 -0.64
C VAL A 133 2.68 -2.06 0.08
N ILE A 134 3.71 -2.86 -0.14
CA ILE A 134 4.89 -2.93 0.73
C ILE A 134 6.16 -2.67 -0.05
N LEU A 135 7.11 -2.00 0.59
CA LEU A 135 8.52 -2.05 0.22
C LEU A 135 9.18 -3.20 0.98
N ALA A 136 9.87 -4.09 0.27
CA ALA A 136 10.56 -5.22 0.86
C ALA A 136 11.90 -5.51 0.17
N ARG A 137 12.74 -6.34 0.81
CA ARG A 137 14.09 -6.69 0.35
C ARG A 137 14.96 -5.45 0.11
N ASP A 138 14.82 -4.44 0.97
CA ASP A 138 15.55 -3.17 0.90
C ASP A 138 15.27 -2.42 -0.42
N GLY A 139 14.02 -2.41 -0.87
CA GLY A 139 13.58 -1.72 -2.09
C GLY A 139 13.70 -2.51 -3.39
N ARG A 140 14.16 -3.77 -3.34
CA ARG A 140 14.17 -4.67 -4.51
C ARG A 140 12.79 -5.22 -4.86
N PHE A 141 11.84 -5.14 -3.94
CA PHE A 141 10.44 -5.49 -4.15
C PHE A 141 9.55 -4.34 -3.71
N ILE A 142 8.63 -3.92 -4.57
CA ILE A 142 7.55 -2.99 -4.24
C ILE A 142 6.28 -3.51 -4.92
N GLY A 143 5.28 -3.87 -4.11
CA GLY A 143 4.09 -4.55 -4.61
C GLY A 143 3.15 -4.97 -3.50
N LEU A 144 2.12 -5.75 -3.84
CA LEU A 144 1.20 -6.32 -2.87
C LEU A 144 1.93 -7.33 -1.98
N ALA A 145 1.63 -7.34 -0.69
CA ALA A 145 2.14 -8.33 0.25
C ALA A 145 1.71 -9.76 -0.11
N ALA A 146 0.58 -9.92 -0.80
CA ALA A 146 0.16 -11.22 -1.36
C ALA A 146 1.16 -11.81 -2.36
N ASP A 147 1.95 -10.96 -3.04
CA ASP A 147 2.90 -11.35 -4.09
C ASP A 147 4.34 -11.45 -3.58
N PHE A 148 4.57 -11.26 -2.27
CA PHE A 148 5.89 -11.22 -1.63
C PHE A 148 6.34 -12.59 -1.07
#